data_AF-A0A329BVG5-F1
#
_entry.id   AF-A0A329BVG5-F1
#
_cell.length_a   1.000
_cell.length_b   1.000
_cell.length_c   1.000
_cell.angle_alpha   90.00
_cell.angle_beta   90.00
_cell.angle_gamma   90.00
#
_symmetry.space_group_name_H-M   'P 1'
#
loop_
_entity.id
_entity.type
_entity.pdbx_description
1 polymer ?
#
loop_
_entity_poly.entity_id
_entity_poly.type
_entity_poly.pdbx_seq_one_letter_code
_entity_poly.pdbx_strand_id
1 'polypeptide(L)'
;MKKIATFALAALALTACSSAEKQAQQAQQFVHDEAGLTAAQRNATVNCTPANCDAAWALTKRYIEQHSDTSVTRADAVAVETDVPSRSGKVALSATREAKGGGATLTLFAQCRNMYGPDNEQGSDYDECAGKIINAQNGYAAFLRTHASGQ
;
A
#
# COMPACT_ATOMS: atom_id res chain seq x y z
N MET A 1 9.91 67.63 26.84
CA MET A 1 8.97 66.70 27.53
C MET A 1 7.69 66.68 26.70
N LYS A 2 7.12 65.59 26.17
CA LYS A 2 7.08 64.16 26.51
C LYS A 2 6.77 63.43 25.18
N LYS A 3 7.62 62.49 24.74
CA LYS A 3 7.40 61.70 23.50
C LYS A 3 6.42 60.58 23.83
N ILE A 4 5.22 60.59 23.25
CA ILE A 4 4.28 59.47 23.37
C ILE A 4 4.59 58.51 22.23
N ALA A 5 5.28 57.42 22.56
CA ALA A 5 5.55 56.33 21.65
C ALA A 5 4.27 55.49 21.48
N THR A 6 3.65 55.58 20.31
CA THR A 6 2.52 54.73 19.93
C THR A 6 3.05 53.35 19.57
N PHE A 7 3.11 52.44 20.54
CA PHE A 7 3.33 51.02 20.28
C PHE A 7 2.03 50.44 19.68
N ALA A 8 1.97 50.34 18.37
CA ALA A 8 0.96 49.54 17.69
C ALA A 8 1.29 48.06 17.90
N LEU A 9 0.66 47.43 18.89
CA LEU A 9 0.60 45.96 18.98
C LEU A 9 -0.26 45.45 17.82
N ALA A 10 0.37 45.16 16.69
CA ALA A 10 -0.19 44.28 15.68
C ALA A 10 -0.08 42.84 16.20
N ALA A 11 -1.00 42.44 17.07
CA ALA A 11 -1.20 41.03 17.41
C ALA A 11 -1.85 40.35 16.19
N LEU A 12 -1.03 39.94 15.23
CA LEU A 12 -1.41 38.99 14.20
C LEU A 12 -1.78 37.68 14.92
N ALA A 13 -3.07 37.43 15.10
CA ALA A 13 -3.60 36.14 15.52
C ALA A 13 -3.29 35.11 14.43
N LEU A 14 -2.12 34.48 14.51
CA LEU A 14 -1.73 33.30 13.74
C LEU A 14 -2.47 32.07 14.28
N THR A 15 -3.80 32.04 14.24
CA THR A 15 -4.60 30.84 14.57
C THR A 15 -4.88 29.95 13.35
N ALA A 16 -4.27 30.22 12.20
CA ALA A 16 -4.38 29.37 11.02
C ALA A 16 -3.25 28.32 10.95
N CYS A 17 -3.21 27.38 11.90
CA CYS A 17 -2.28 26.23 11.84
C CYS A 17 -2.96 24.92 11.43
N SER A 18 -4.19 24.95 10.92
CA SER A 18 -4.77 24.01 9.95
C SER A 18 -6.19 24.49 9.66
N SER A 19 -6.47 25.01 8.47
CA SER A 19 -7.84 25.42 8.15
C SER A 19 -8.77 24.19 8.23
N ALA A 20 -10.03 24.40 8.63
CA ALA A 20 -11.04 23.34 8.65
C ALA A 20 -11.17 22.64 7.28
N GLU A 21 -10.91 23.37 6.19
CA GLU A 21 -10.83 22.84 4.83
C GLU A 21 -9.73 21.79 4.66
N LYS A 22 -8.54 22.03 5.22
CA LYS A 22 -7.43 21.06 5.16
C LYS A 22 -7.78 19.79 5.93
N GLN A 23 -8.43 19.91 7.08
CA GLN A 23 -8.89 18.76 7.86
C GLN A 23 -9.96 17.96 7.11
N ALA A 24 -10.92 18.64 6.47
CA ALA A 24 -11.94 17.99 5.66
C ALA A 24 -11.33 17.24 4.45
N GLN A 25 -10.34 17.83 3.79
CA GLN A 25 -9.61 17.18 2.70
C GLN A 25 -8.86 15.94 3.16
N GLN A 26 -8.17 15.99 4.30
CA GLN A 26 -7.46 14.84 4.86
C GLN A 26 -8.43 13.69 5.21
N ALA A 27 -9.57 14.01 5.82
CA ALA A 27 -10.60 13.01 6.12
C ALA A 27 -11.18 12.38 4.84
N GLN A 28 -11.41 13.19 3.79
CA GLN A 28 -11.90 12.67 2.51
C GLN A 28 -10.85 11.78 1.81
N GLN A 29 -9.58 12.16 1.87
CA GLN A 29 -8.48 11.37 1.31
C GLN A 29 -8.38 10.02 2.03
N PHE A 30 -8.43 10.01 3.37
CA PHE A 30 -8.43 8.77 4.15
C PHE A 30 -9.57 7.83 3.74
N VAL A 31 -10.81 8.34 3.63
CA VAL A 31 -11.96 7.54 3.17
C VAL A 31 -11.75 6.99 1.75
N HIS A 32 -11.16 7.79 0.87
CA HIS A 32 -10.85 7.37 -0.49
C HIS A 32 -9.82 6.24 -0.50
N ASP A 33 -8.76 6.37 0.28
CA ASP A 33 -7.68 5.39 0.37
C ASP A 33 -8.16 4.07 1.02
N GLU A 34 -8.99 4.11 2.06
CA GLU A 34 -9.60 2.91 2.65
C GLU A 34 -10.43 2.12 1.62
N ALA A 35 -11.22 2.84 0.80
CA ALA A 35 -11.97 2.22 -0.29
C ALA A 35 -11.03 1.66 -1.36
N GLY A 36 -9.96 2.40 -1.69
CA GLY A 36 -8.92 2.01 -2.63
C GLY A 36 -8.17 0.75 -2.21
N LEU A 37 -7.78 0.64 -0.94
CA LEU A 37 -7.11 -0.51 -0.34
C LEU A 37 -8.00 -1.75 -0.42
N THR A 38 -9.27 -1.60 -0.04
CA THR A 38 -10.24 -2.70 -0.12
C THR A 38 -10.42 -3.20 -1.56
N ALA A 39 -10.52 -2.28 -2.52
CA ALA A 39 -10.63 -2.62 -3.94
C ALA A 39 -9.35 -3.27 -4.48
N ALA A 40 -8.17 -2.74 -4.12
CA ALA A 40 -6.89 -3.23 -4.56
C ALA A 40 -6.63 -4.67 -4.05
N GLN A 41 -6.93 -4.96 -2.78
CA GLN A 41 -6.84 -6.29 -2.22
C GLN A 41 -7.73 -7.32 -2.95
N ARG A 42 -8.93 -6.91 -3.38
CA ARG A 42 -9.82 -7.77 -4.18
C ARG A 42 -9.29 -7.99 -5.60
N ASN A 43 -8.69 -6.96 -6.20
CA ASN A 43 -8.12 -7.01 -7.55
C ASN A 43 -6.79 -7.78 -7.61
N ALA A 44 -6.12 -7.95 -6.47
CA ALA A 44 -4.84 -8.65 -6.32
C ALA A 44 -4.94 -10.18 -6.41
N THR A 45 -5.92 -10.70 -7.15
CA THR A 45 -6.18 -12.13 -7.31
C THR A 45 -6.21 -12.50 -8.79
N VAL A 46 -5.47 -13.55 -9.17
CA VAL A 46 -5.39 -14.06 -10.54
C VAL A 46 -5.61 -15.57 -10.53
N ASN A 47 -6.55 -16.05 -11.35
CA ASN A 47 -6.70 -17.49 -11.58
C ASN A 47 -5.79 -17.93 -12.72
N CYS A 48 -5.18 -19.10 -12.58
CA CYS A 48 -4.37 -19.74 -13.61
C CYS A 48 -4.89 -21.14 -13.90
N THR A 49 -4.58 -21.66 -15.09
CA THR A 49 -4.89 -23.03 -15.53
C THR A 49 -3.65 -23.91 -15.37
N PRO A 50 -3.77 -25.25 -15.36
CA PRO A 50 -2.60 -26.10 -15.19
C PRO A 50 -1.51 -25.87 -16.27
N ALA A 51 -1.91 -25.41 -17.46
CA ALA A 51 -0.98 -25.09 -18.54
C ALA A 51 -0.07 -23.87 -18.27
N ASN A 52 -0.49 -22.93 -17.41
CA ASN A 52 0.24 -21.68 -17.18
C ASN A 52 0.49 -21.34 -15.70
N CYS A 53 0.00 -22.15 -14.75
CA CYS A 53 0.09 -21.82 -13.33
C CYS A 53 1.53 -21.75 -12.82
N ASP A 54 2.43 -22.62 -13.27
CA ASP A 54 3.82 -22.59 -12.77
C ASP A 54 4.56 -21.36 -13.27
N ALA A 55 4.35 -20.97 -14.53
CA ALA A 55 4.89 -19.74 -15.09
C ALA A 55 4.31 -18.49 -14.39
N ALA A 56 2.99 -18.48 -14.15
CA ALA A 56 2.32 -17.41 -13.41
C ALA A 56 2.88 -17.30 -11.97
N TRP A 57 3.12 -18.42 -11.30
CA TRP A 57 3.67 -18.45 -9.94
C TRP A 57 5.12 -17.96 -9.88
N ALA A 58 5.95 -18.34 -10.84
CA ALA A 58 7.31 -17.80 -10.96
C ALA A 58 7.30 -16.27 -11.19
N LEU A 59 6.38 -15.78 -12.02
CA LEU A 59 6.18 -14.34 -12.21
C LEU A 59 5.65 -13.65 -10.95
N THR A 60 4.80 -14.29 -10.15
CA THR A 60 4.37 -13.76 -8.84
C THR A 60 5.55 -13.56 -7.90
N LYS A 61 6.45 -14.53 -7.79
CA LYS A 61 7.69 -14.38 -7.01
C LYS A 61 8.51 -13.19 -7.52
N ARG A 62 8.74 -13.11 -8.83
CA ARG A 62 9.49 -12.03 -9.46
C ARG A 62 8.80 -10.65 -9.29
N TYR A 63 7.47 -10.61 -9.21
CA TYR A 63 6.71 -9.40 -8.91
C TYR A 63 7.00 -8.92 -7.48
N ILE A 64 6.91 -9.84 -6.52
CA ILE A 64 7.22 -9.56 -5.11
C ILE A 64 8.65 -9.05 -4.95
N GLU A 65 9.63 -9.68 -5.60
CA GLU A 65 11.03 -9.26 -5.56
C GLU A 65 11.28 -7.84 -6.11
N GLN A 66 10.45 -7.37 -7.05
CA GLN A 66 10.59 -6.04 -7.64
C GLN A 66 9.81 -4.95 -6.90
N HIS A 67 8.75 -5.31 -6.18
CA HIS A 67 7.79 -4.36 -5.63
C HIS A 67 7.71 -4.36 -4.10
N SER A 68 8.33 -5.34 -3.42
CA SER A 68 8.45 -5.36 -1.97
C SER A 68 9.65 -4.53 -1.52
N ASP A 69 9.48 -3.74 -0.45
CA ASP A 69 10.58 -3.08 0.26
C ASP A 69 11.43 -4.07 1.07
N THR A 70 10.91 -5.28 1.35
CA THR A 70 11.57 -6.32 2.13
C THR A 70 11.91 -7.54 1.27
N SER A 71 13.02 -8.22 1.61
CA SER A 71 13.52 -9.37 0.87
C SER A 71 12.64 -10.60 1.05
N VAL A 72 12.56 -11.45 0.02
CA VAL A 72 11.91 -12.77 0.09
C VAL A 72 12.67 -13.66 1.08
N THR A 73 11.95 -14.23 2.04
CA THR A 73 12.48 -15.14 3.08
C THR A 73 12.06 -16.58 2.83
N ARG A 74 10.92 -16.77 2.16
CA ARG A 74 10.40 -18.09 1.76
C ARG A 74 9.76 -17.99 0.39
N ALA A 75 10.04 -18.96 -0.47
CA ALA A 75 9.32 -19.13 -1.73
C ALA A 75 9.26 -20.63 -2.04
N ASP A 76 8.06 -21.19 -2.01
CA ASP A 76 7.80 -22.61 -2.30
C ASP A 76 6.60 -22.77 -3.23
N ALA A 77 6.05 -23.98 -3.33
CA ALA A 77 4.96 -24.29 -4.23
C ALA A 77 3.63 -23.62 -3.88
N VAL A 78 3.44 -23.13 -2.65
CA VAL A 78 2.16 -22.61 -2.16
C VAL A 78 2.24 -21.20 -1.55
N ALA A 79 3.43 -20.75 -1.18
CA ALA A 79 3.63 -19.43 -0.59
C ALA A 79 4.91 -18.73 -1.08
N VAL A 80 4.82 -17.41 -1.22
CA VAL A 80 5.97 -16.50 -1.26
C VAL A 80 5.81 -15.50 -0.12
N GLU A 81 6.78 -15.45 0.78
CA GLU A 81 6.79 -14.58 1.94
C GLU A 81 8.04 -13.70 1.90
N THR A 82 7.88 -12.45 2.35
CA THR A 82 8.97 -11.52 2.56
C THR A 82 9.16 -11.27 4.04
N ASP A 83 10.31 -10.70 4.39
CA ASP A 83 10.57 -10.27 5.77
C ASP A 83 9.55 -9.20 6.20
N VAL A 84 9.33 -9.09 7.50
CA VAL A 84 8.44 -8.08 8.07
C VAL A 84 9.11 -6.70 7.99
N PRO A 85 8.36 -5.63 7.67
CA PRO A 85 8.94 -4.31 7.59
C PRO A 85 9.43 -3.85 8.96
N SER A 86 10.73 -3.57 9.07
CA SER A 86 11.36 -3.14 10.33
C SER A 86 11.01 -1.70 10.73
N ARG A 87 10.54 -0.89 9.78
CA ARG A 87 10.15 0.51 9.96
C ARG A 87 8.84 0.80 9.24
N SER A 88 8.18 1.88 9.64
CA SER A 88 6.97 2.40 9.01
C SER A 88 7.25 2.92 7.58
N GLY A 89 6.22 2.98 6.74
CA GLY A 89 6.33 3.37 5.33
C GLY A 89 6.93 2.32 4.39
N LYS A 90 7.36 1.16 4.92
CA LYS A 90 7.90 0.04 4.15
C LYS A 90 6.83 -1.01 3.88
N VAL A 91 6.59 -1.31 2.61
CA VAL A 91 5.60 -2.30 2.18
C VAL A 91 6.27 -3.65 1.96
N ALA A 92 5.84 -4.66 2.71
CA ALA A 92 6.20 -6.04 2.48
C ALA A 92 5.08 -6.74 1.70
N LEU A 93 5.43 -7.43 0.62
CA LEU A 93 4.48 -8.20 -0.19
C LEU A 93 4.61 -9.69 0.08
N SER A 94 3.50 -10.41 0.03
CA SER A 94 3.47 -11.88 0.07
C SER A 94 2.42 -12.40 -0.90
N ALA A 95 2.48 -13.68 -1.23
CA ALA A 95 1.45 -14.32 -2.03
C ALA A 95 1.17 -15.76 -1.62
N THR A 96 -0.04 -16.20 -1.88
CA THR A 96 -0.44 -17.61 -1.79
C THR A 96 -0.82 -18.16 -3.16
N ARG A 97 -0.62 -19.46 -3.33
CA ARG A 97 -1.11 -20.26 -4.45
C ARG A 97 -2.03 -21.34 -3.91
N GLU A 98 -3.32 -21.17 -4.13
CA GLU A 98 -4.36 -22.07 -3.64
C GLU A 98 -4.92 -22.91 -4.79
N ALA A 99 -4.86 -24.23 -4.67
CA ALA A 99 -5.40 -25.12 -5.70
C ALA A 99 -6.92 -24.89 -5.87
N LYS A 100 -7.37 -24.79 -7.13
CA LYS A 100 -8.78 -24.56 -7.46
C LYS A 100 -9.15 -25.30 -8.74
N GLY A 101 -9.88 -26.41 -8.59
CA GLY A 101 -10.17 -27.32 -9.68
C GLY A 101 -8.88 -27.87 -10.28
N GLY A 102 -8.72 -27.77 -11.61
CA GLY A 102 -7.46 -28.16 -12.28
C GLY A 102 -6.36 -27.11 -12.23
N GLY A 103 -6.64 -25.88 -11.76
CA GLY A 103 -5.70 -24.76 -11.74
C GLY A 103 -5.42 -24.27 -10.32
N ALA A 104 -5.12 -22.97 -10.20
CA ALA A 104 -4.92 -22.34 -8.91
C ALA A 104 -5.40 -20.87 -8.91
N THR A 105 -5.66 -20.36 -7.71
CA THR A 105 -5.83 -18.94 -7.42
C THR A 105 -4.53 -18.43 -6.84
N LEU A 106 -3.98 -17.38 -7.43
CA LEU A 106 -2.81 -16.66 -6.94
C LEU A 106 -3.28 -15.35 -6.31
N THR A 107 -3.05 -15.17 -5.02
CA THR A 107 -3.46 -13.95 -4.31
C THR A 107 -2.23 -13.23 -3.76
N LEU A 108 -2.11 -11.94 -4.07
CA LEU A 108 -1.07 -11.07 -3.55
C LEU A 108 -1.61 -10.28 -2.35
N PHE A 109 -0.82 -10.23 -1.29
CA PHE A 109 -1.09 -9.50 -0.07
C PHE A 109 -0.01 -8.44 0.13
N ALA A 110 -0.37 -7.40 0.88
CA ALA A 110 0.56 -6.35 1.25
C ALA A 110 0.36 -6.00 2.72
N GLN A 111 1.47 -5.69 3.39
CA GLN A 111 1.46 -5.18 4.75
C GLN A 111 2.41 -3.98 4.84
N CYS A 112 2.02 -2.98 5.62
CA CYS A 112 2.88 -1.84 5.95
C CYS A 112 2.85 -1.62 7.45
N ARG A 113 4.01 -1.66 8.09
CA ARG A 113 4.10 -1.53 9.55
C ARG A 113 3.64 -0.14 9.98
N ASN A 114 2.87 -0.07 11.08
CA ASN A 114 2.35 1.17 11.66
C ASN A 114 1.50 2.02 10.69
N MET A 115 0.94 1.41 9.64
CA MET A 115 -0.03 2.09 8.79
C MET A 115 -1.26 2.55 9.58
N TYR A 116 -1.66 1.77 10.57
CA TYR A 116 -2.70 2.11 11.54
C TYR A 116 -2.11 2.18 12.95
N GLY A 117 -2.58 3.14 13.74
CA GLY A 117 -2.33 3.27 15.17
C GLY A 117 -3.34 2.49 16.01
N PRO A 118 -3.38 2.74 17.34
CA PRO A 118 -4.46 2.27 18.21
C PRO A 118 -5.82 2.66 17.64
N ASP A 119 -6.85 1.85 17.90
CA ASP A 119 -8.24 2.11 17.47
C ASP A 119 -8.43 2.34 15.95
N ASN A 120 -7.51 1.82 15.13
CA ASN A 120 -7.45 2.02 13.66
C ASN A 120 -7.26 3.49 13.24
N GLU A 121 -6.68 4.32 14.11
CA GLU A 121 -6.32 5.69 13.73
C GLU A 121 -5.28 5.69 12.61
N GLN A 122 -5.30 6.75 11.81
CA GLN A 122 -4.34 6.93 10.72
C GLN A 122 -2.91 7.02 11.28
N GLY A 123 -2.05 6.08 10.90
CA GLY A 123 -0.63 6.12 11.23
C GLY A 123 0.12 7.25 10.51
N SER A 124 1.31 7.61 11.00
CA SER A 124 2.08 8.73 10.45
C SER A 124 2.45 8.58 8.98
N ASP A 125 2.67 7.34 8.53
CA ASP A 125 3.03 7.03 7.13
C ASP A 125 1.86 6.37 6.37
N TYR A 126 0.62 6.58 6.84
CA TYR A 126 -0.56 5.97 6.22
C TYR A 126 -0.62 6.30 4.73
N ASP A 127 -0.50 7.58 4.34
CA ASP A 127 -0.67 8.00 2.94
C ASP A 127 0.41 7.34 2.04
N GLU A 128 1.65 7.23 2.54
CA GLU A 128 2.73 6.55 1.83
C GLU A 128 2.45 5.05 1.69
N CYS A 129 2.05 4.39 2.78
CA CYS A 129 1.70 2.97 2.80
C CYS A 129 0.52 2.70 1.85
N ALA A 130 -0.56 3.49 1.95
CA ALA A 130 -1.77 3.32 1.17
C ALA A 130 -1.48 3.42 -0.33
N GLY A 131 -0.78 4.48 -0.73
CA GLY A 131 -0.38 4.67 -2.13
C GLY A 131 0.47 3.51 -2.67
N LYS A 132 1.46 3.04 -1.91
CA LYS A 132 2.31 1.91 -2.33
C LYS A 132 1.51 0.61 -2.44
N ILE A 133 0.67 0.30 -1.46
CA ILE A 133 -0.16 -0.92 -1.45
C ILE A 133 -1.12 -0.90 -2.64
N ILE A 134 -1.88 0.19 -2.82
CA ILE A 134 -2.85 0.33 -3.91
C ILE A 134 -2.16 0.14 -5.26
N ASN A 135 -0.99 0.77 -5.47
CA ASN A 135 -0.24 0.66 -6.71
C ASN A 135 0.27 -0.75 -6.97
N ALA A 136 0.88 -1.40 -5.98
CA ALA A 136 1.38 -2.77 -6.11
C ALA A 136 0.24 -3.77 -6.37
N GLN A 137 -0.84 -3.71 -5.60
CA GLN A 137 -1.93 -4.66 -5.73
C GLN A 137 -2.71 -4.51 -7.05
N ASN A 138 -2.96 -3.28 -7.50
CA ASN A 138 -3.61 -3.06 -8.80
C ASN A 138 -2.69 -3.37 -10.00
N GLY A 139 -1.37 -3.25 -9.84
CA GLY A 139 -0.39 -3.55 -10.88
C GLY A 139 -0.16 -5.05 -11.12
N TYR A 140 -0.44 -5.89 -10.12
CA TYR A 140 -0.10 -7.31 -10.13
C TYR A 140 -0.65 -8.09 -11.32
N ALA A 141 -1.96 -8.02 -11.55
CA ALA A 141 -2.60 -8.77 -12.64
C ALA A 141 -2.12 -8.31 -14.03
N ALA A 142 -1.83 -7.02 -14.19
CA ALA A 142 -1.28 -6.49 -15.43
C ALA A 142 0.15 -6.98 -15.66
N PHE A 143 1.00 -6.99 -14.62
CA PHE A 143 2.36 -7.50 -14.70
C PHE A 143 2.40 -8.95 -15.17
N LEU A 144 1.57 -9.83 -14.58
CA LEU A 144 1.49 -11.23 -14.98
C LEU A 144 1.09 -11.39 -16.45
N ARG A 145 0.07 -10.62 -16.91
CA ARG A 145 -0.39 -10.66 -18.30
C ARG A 145 0.70 -10.24 -19.29
N THR A 146 1.40 -9.14 -19.01
CA THR A 146 2.45 -8.63 -19.90
C THR A 146 3.65 -9.57 -20.00
N HIS A 147 4.02 -10.24 -18.89
CA HIS A 147 5.20 -11.11 -18.86
C HIS A 147 4.89 -12.59 -19.19
N ALA A 148 3.62 -12.97 -19.25
CA ALA A 148 3.20 -14.27 -19.76
C ALA A 148 3.26 -14.33 -21.30
N SER A 149 2.97 -13.22 -21.99
CA SER A 149 2.96 -13.16 -23.46
C SER A 149 4.35 -13.05 -24.10
N GLY A 150 5.40 -12.82 -23.30
CA GLY A 150 6.79 -12.69 -23.75
C GLY A 150 7.63 -13.95 -23.57
N GLN A 151 7.01 -15.08 -23.21
CA GLN A 151 7.65 -16.38 -22.99
C GLN A 151 7.20 -17.40 -24.01
#